data_AF-A0A8T1HYQ9-F1
#
_entry.id   AF-A0A8T1HYQ9-F1
#
_cell.length_a   1.000
_cell.length_b   1.000
_cell.length_c   1.000
_cell.angle_alpha   90.00
_cell.angle_beta   90.00
_cell.angle_gamma   90.00
#
_symmetry.space_group_name_H-M   'P 1'
#
loop_
_entity.id
_entity.type
_entity.pdbx_description
1 polymer ?
#
loop_
_entity_poly.entity_id
_entity_poly.type
_entity_poly.pdbx_seq_one_letter_code
_entity_poly.pdbx_strand_id
1 'polypeptide(L)'
;MLTETGVATFAGSWTAYNFVISCDEERINILLEDRKSRKQWCTGYLAEDEYVTSRNRIQDAKNKNYAKASRCRCGLNDTGS
;
A
#
# COMPACT_ATOMS: atom_id res chain seq x y z
N MET A 1 -4.88 16.13 4.18
CA MET A 1 -4.10 14.88 4.34
C MET A 1 -5.08 13.72 4.36
N LEU A 2 -4.87 12.72 3.48
CA LEU A 2 -5.69 11.50 3.43
C LEU A 2 -4.93 10.38 4.13
N THR A 3 -5.59 9.62 4.99
CA THR A 3 -4.99 8.48 5.70
C THR A 3 -5.88 7.26 5.56
N GLU A 4 -5.31 6.17 5.06
CA GLU A 4 -5.94 4.87 4.98
C GLU A 4 -5.24 3.91 5.93
N THR A 5 -6.00 3.07 6.61
CA THR A 5 -5.46 2.08 7.55
C THR A 5 -6.08 0.72 7.30
N GLY A 6 -5.35 -0.33 7.67
CA GLY A 6 -5.85 -1.68 7.52
C GLY A 6 -4.87 -2.74 8.00
N VAL A 7 -5.19 -3.99 7.66
CA VAL A 7 -4.35 -5.15 7.93
C VAL A 7 -4.02 -5.81 6.60
N ALA A 8 -2.75 -6.12 6.38
CA ALA A 8 -2.27 -6.86 5.23
C ALA A 8 -1.60 -8.17 5.67
N THR A 9 -1.78 -9.21 4.87
CA THR A 9 -0.98 -10.43 4.92
C THR A 9 -0.29 -10.58 3.57
N PHE A 10 0.92 -11.14 3.57
CA PHE A 10 1.69 -11.35 2.34
C PHE A 10 1.76 -12.85 2.04
N ALA A 11 1.72 -13.21 0.76
CA ALA A 11 1.79 -14.60 0.32
C ALA A 11 3.04 -15.29 0.90
N GLY A 12 2.87 -16.50 1.44
CA GLY A 12 3.95 -17.25 2.08
C GLY A 12 4.30 -16.82 3.52
N SER A 13 3.64 -15.79 4.06
CA SER A 13 3.79 -15.37 5.46
C SER A 13 2.49 -15.60 6.24
N TRP A 14 2.61 -16.16 7.45
CA TRP A 14 1.49 -16.22 8.41
C TRP A 14 1.41 -14.95 9.27
N THR A 15 2.29 -13.99 9.03
CA THR A 15 2.32 -12.74 9.79
C THR A 15 1.34 -11.74 9.19
N ALA A 16 0.49 -11.18 10.04
CA ALA A 16 -0.38 -10.07 9.72
C ALA A 16 0.28 -8.75 10.14
N TYR A 17 0.14 -7.74 9.31
CA TYR A 17 0.73 -6.43 9.51
C TYR A 17 -0.37 -5.37 9.55
N ASN A 18 -0.32 -4.47 10.53
CA ASN A 18 -1.10 -3.23 10.44
C ASN A 18 -0.39 -2.31 9.46
N PHE A 19 -1.13 -1.62 8.61
CA PHE A 19 -0.58 -0.57 7.75
C PHE A 19 -1.31 0.74 7.93
N VAL A 20 -0.57 1.83 7.71
CA VAL A 20 -1.10 3.18 7.55
C VAL A 20 -0.50 3.75 6.28
N ILE A 21 -1.34 4.16 5.33
CA ILE A 21 -0.93 4.88 4.12
C ILE A 21 -1.42 6.31 4.27
N SER A 22 -0.49 7.25 4.37
CA SER A 22 -0.76 8.68 4.45
C SER A 22 -0.41 9.34 3.13
N CYS A 23 -1.25 10.26 2.67
CA CYS A 23 -1.06 11.03 1.46
C CYS A 23 -1.14 12.52 1.81
N ASP A 24 -0.04 13.25 1.58
CA ASP A 24 -0.08 14.70 1.39
C ASP A 24 -0.30 15.00 -0.10
N GLU A 25 -0.45 16.26 -0.48
CA GLU A 25 -0.91 16.71 -1.81
C GLU A 25 -0.29 15.93 -2.99
N GLU A 26 0.97 15.53 -2.89
CA GLU A 26 1.71 14.82 -3.93
C GLU A 26 2.50 13.59 -3.44
N ARG A 27 2.60 13.33 -2.13
CA ARG A 27 3.47 12.26 -1.63
C ARG A 27 2.74 11.25 -0.78
N ILE A 28 3.21 10.02 -0.84
CA ILE A 28 2.68 8.90 -0.07
C ILE A 28 3.70 8.45 0.96
N ASN A 29 3.26 8.20 2.18
CA ASN A 29 4.04 7.55 3.22
C ASN A 29 3.34 6.26 3.65
N ILE A 30 4.09 5.17 3.76
CA ILE A 30 3.58 3.87 4.20
C ILE A 30 4.28 3.51 5.51
N LEU A 31 3.48 3.37 6.57
CA LEU A 31 3.89 2.76 7.83
C LEU A 31 3.38 1.32 7.86
N LEU A 32 4.27 0.38 8.17
CA LEU A 32 3.94 -1.02 8.35
C LEU A 32 4.36 -1.46 9.75
N GLU A 33 3.48 -2.17 10.45
CA GLU A 33 3.74 -2.73 11.78
C GLU A 33 3.46 -4.23 11.76
N ASP A 34 4.46 -5.04 12.14
CA ASP A 34 4.26 -6.46 12.42
C ASP A 34 3.43 -6.60 13.71
N ARG A 35 2.24 -7.22 13.62
CA ARG A 35 1.34 -7.36 14.77
C ARG A 35 1.90 -8.27 15.86
N LYS A 36 2.75 -9.24 15.49
CA LYS A 36 3.33 -10.22 16.41
C LYS A 36 4.55 -9.66 17.12
N SER A 37 5.52 -9.14 16.36
CA SER A 37 6.77 -8.63 16.94
C SER A 37 6.70 -7.16 17.36
N ARG A 38 5.66 -6.43 16.95
CA ARG A 38 5.48 -4.97 17.15
C ARG A 38 6.57 -4.12 16.47
N LYS A 39 7.41 -4.72 15.62
CA LYS A 39 8.39 -3.97 14.82
C LYS A 39 7.68 -3.13 13.78
N GLN A 40 8.23 -1.95 13.51
CA GLN A 40 7.66 -0.96 12.61
C GLN A 40 8.69 -0.53 11.56
N TRP A 41 8.19 -0.25 10.35
CA TRP A 41 8.96 0.30 9.23
C TRP A 41 8.16 1.42 8.58
N CYS A 42 8.85 2.47 8.15
CA CYS A 42 8.25 3.65 7.54
C CYS A 42 9.06 4.00 6.29
N THR A 43 8.39 4.27 5.17
CA THR A 43 9.06 4.67 3.94
C THR A 43 9.52 6.13 3.98
N GLY A 44 8.90 6.96 4.84
CA GLY A 44 8.90 8.40 4.65
C GLY A 44 8.00 8.79 3.48
N TYR A 45 7.99 10.08 3.12
CA TYR A 45 7.19 10.56 1.99
C TYR A 45 7.89 10.28 0.67
N LEU A 46 7.25 9.48 -0.17
CA LEU A 46 7.67 9.08 -1.49
C LEU A 46 7.00 9.94 -2.57
N ALA A 47 7.77 10.36 -3.57
CA ALA A 47 7.27 10.96 -4.80
C ALA A 47 6.63 9.89 -5.72
N GLU A 48 5.82 10.32 -6.68
CA GLU A 48 5.06 9.42 -7.56
C GLU A 48 5.94 8.38 -8.28
N ASP A 49 7.08 8.80 -8.80
CA ASP A 49 8.02 7.96 -9.53
C ASP A 49 8.72 6.89 -8.67
N GLU A 50 8.66 7.01 -7.34
CA GLU A 50 9.23 6.03 -6.41
C GLU A 50 8.29 4.84 -6.14
N TYR A 51 6.97 5.02 -6.31
CA TYR A 51 5.97 3.97 -6.07
C TYR A 51 5.10 3.62 -7.28
N VAL A 52 5.11 4.44 -8.34
CA VAL A 52 4.43 4.16 -9.61
C VAL A 52 5.42 3.59 -10.62
N THR A 53 5.08 2.42 -11.13
CA THR A 53 5.78 1.70 -12.20
C THR A 53 4.82 1.51 -13.37
N SER A 54 5.33 1.10 -14.53
CA SER A 54 4.49 0.75 -15.67
C SER A 54 3.45 -0.35 -15.37
N ARG A 55 3.67 -1.19 -14.35
CA ARG A 55 2.79 -2.32 -13.99
C ARG A 55 1.61 -1.93 -13.09
N ASN A 56 1.78 -0.93 -12.24
CA ASN A 56 0.74 -0.48 -11.31
C ASN A 56 0.15 0.88 -11.70
N ARG A 57 0.58 1.48 -12.82
CA ARG A 57 0.07 2.76 -13.30
C ARG A 57 -1.41 2.68 -13.64
N ILE A 58 -2.20 3.54 -13.01
CA ILE A 58 -3.61 3.74 -13.29
C ILE A 58 -3.76 5.04 -14.09
N GLN A 59 -4.45 4.98 -15.24
CA GLN A 59 -4.67 6.15 -16.09
C GLN A 59 -5.46 7.24 -15.33
N ASP A 60 -5.01 8.49 -15.44
CA ASP A 60 -5.58 9.68 -14.77
C ASP A 60 -5.68 9.58 -13.23
N ALA A 61 -4.95 8.63 -12.62
CA ALA A 61 -4.95 8.48 -11.19
C ALA A 61 -4.11 9.58 -10.52
N LYS A 62 -4.69 10.17 -9.47
CA LYS A 62 -3.98 11.04 -8.53
C LYS A 62 -3.43 10.20 -7.37
N ASN A 63 -2.48 10.74 -6.61
CA ASN A 63 -1.78 10.03 -5.54
C ASN A 63 -2.74 9.49 -4.45
N LYS A 64 -3.79 10.26 -4.15
CA LYS A 64 -4.89 9.81 -3.28
C LYS A 64 -5.63 8.57 -3.77
N ASN A 65 -5.64 8.29 -5.07
CA ASN A 65 -6.27 7.10 -5.64
C ASN A 65 -5.43 5.86 -5.33
N TYR A 66 -4.09 5.95 -5.40
CA TYR A 66 -3.18 4.87 -5.01
C TYR A 66 -3.26 4.56 -3.52
N ALA A 67 -3.38 5.57 -2.66
CA ALA A 67 -3.58 5.37 -1.23
C ALA A 67 -4.88 4.58 -0.92
N LYS A 68 -5.97 4.84 -1.67
CA LYS A 68 -7.26 4.17 -1.52
C LYS A 68 -7.36 2.79 -2.19
N ALA A 69 -6.59 2.54 -3.24
CA ALA A 69 -6.65 1.28 -4.02
C ALA A 69 -6.26 0.04 -3.19
N SER A 70 -5.62 0.23 -2.03
CA SER A 70 -5.32 -0.82 -1.05
C SER A 70 -6.54 -1.60 -0.54
N ARG A 71 -7.77 -1.11 -0.75
CA ARG A 71 -9.03 -1.78 -0.37
C ARG A 71 -9.64 -2.70 -1.43
N CYS A 72 -9.03 -2.85 -2.61
CA CYS A 72 -9.57 -3.75 -3.62
C CYS A 72 -9.41 -5.22 -3.19
N ARG A 73 -10.50 -5.82 -2.69
CA ARG A 73 -10.70 -7.27 -2.55
C ARG A 73 -10.88 -7.98 -3.89
N CYS A 74 -10.24 -7.52 -4.97
CA CYS A 74 -10.13 -8.38 -6.15
C CYS A 74 -9.12 -9.47 -5.81
N GLY A 75 -9.60 -10.71 -5.64
CA GLY A 75 -8.71 -11.86 -5.62
C GLY A 75 -7.83 -11.78 -6.87
N LEU A 76 -6.51 -11.79 -6.67
CA LEU A 76 -5.58 -12.16 -7.72
C LEU A 76 -5.82 -13.65 -7.99
N ASN A 77 -6.91 -13.94 -8.71
CA ASN A 77 -7.10 -15.25 -9.27
C ASN A 77 -6.10 -15.34 -10.42
N ASP A 78 -4.93 -15.89 -10.13
CA ASP A 78 -4.05 -16.46 -11.13
C ASP A 78 -4.80 -17.61 -11.80
N THR A 79 -5.63 -17.30 -12.79
CA THR A 79 -5.95 -18.25 -13.85
C THR A 79 -5.02 -17.93 -15.01
N GLY A 80 -3.84 -18.52 -14.95
CA GLY A 80 -2.78 -18.36 -15.94
C GLY A 80 -1.99 -19.64 -16.13
N SER A 81 -2.57 -20.53 -16.96
CA SER A 81 -2.06 -21.82 -17.51
C SER A 81 -2.24 -23.06 -16.66
#